data_AF-A0A0Q4DVU4-F1
#
_entry.id   AF-A0A0Q4DVU4-F1
#
_cell.length_a   1.000
_cell.length_b   1.000
_cell.length_c   1.000
_cell.angle_alpha   90.00
_cell.angle_beta   90.00
_cell.angle_gamma   90.00
#
_symmetry.space_group_name_H-M   'P 1'
#
loop_
_entity.id
_entity.type
_entity.pdbx_description
1 polymer ?
#
loop_
_entity_poly.entity_id
_entity_poly.type
_entity_poly.pdbx_seq_one_letter_code
_entity_poly.pdbx_strand_id
1 'polypeptide(L)'
;MSLEFTSSGGGGRGEDAFRVLRTIEGWRPVLPPVLMVDGVRSISGVGEGSFDLNGTNIIRRLQRLQSPSTQDLSDREIFRALQNFVRAVLDDESVSIDIPHDVATIHVTQGGQTLPIENMGTGVHEVVILAAAATVTTDAVMCIEEPELHLHPVLQRKLLKYLALETSNQYFIATHSAHLLDSSIGSIFHIEREGNESKLRFAGSASARSSICADLGYRPSDLVQANAVIWVEGPSDRVYLKHWIEQLAPAEFVEGTHYSIMFYGGSLLSSLSPLDADEVEEFVSLRNLNRYMVVLIDSDRDSADAGLSAAKSRVVRELEGDPLAGLAWVTAGYTIENYVDEARLNSAVVEAHPSVSGASFSSYGRWDNPLAAARVGVKSPSKVAIAKAVVEVPGGDWPLDLQEKVTAVIELIRRANSSIL
;
A
#
# COMPACT_ATOMS: atom_id res chain seq x y z
N MET A 1 -7.38 -43.28 18.51
CA MET A 1 -8.26 -42.28 19.16
C MET A 1 -9.76 -42.49 18.90
N SER A 2 -10.19 -43.55 18.17
CA SER A 2 -11.62 -43.81 17.89
C SER A 2 -12.28 -44.83 18.82
N LEU A 3 -11.50 -45.67 19.52
CA LEU A 3 -12.03 -46.76 20.35
C LEU A 3 -12.32 -46.37 21.81
N GLU A 4 -11.68 -45.33 22.34
CA GLU A 4 -11.92 -44.85 23.73
C GLU A 4 -13.28 -44.14 23.89
N PHE A 5 -13.84 -43.59 22.82
CA PHE A 5 -15.14 -42.90 22.87
C PHE A 5 -16.33 -43.87 22.91
N THR A 6 -16.12 -45.17 22.68
CA THR A 6 -17.21 -46.16 22.60
C THR A 6 -17.00 -47.38 23.49
N SER A 7 -15.93 -47.43 24.31
CA SER A 7 -15.49 -48.67 24.98
C SER A 7 -16.12 -48.95 26.35
N SER A 8 -17.12 -48.20 26.79
CA SER A 8 -17.89 -48.57 28.00
C SER A 8 -19.37 -48.48 27.69
N GLY A 9 -20.03 -49.64 27.59
CA GLY A 9 -21.48 -49.88 27.53
C GLY A 9 -22.36 -48.67 27.20
N GLY A 10 -22.92 -48.67 25.99
CA GLY A 10 -23.74 -47.59 25.44
C GLY A 10 -24.73 -47.02 26.45
N GLY A 11 -24.48 -45.76 26.84
CA GLY A 11 -25.48 -44.93 27.46
C GLY A 11 -26.60 -44.63 26.47
N GLY A 12 -27.72 -44.10 26.94
CA GLY A 12 -28.76 -43.62 26.04
C GLY A 12 -28.17 -42.61 25.04
N ARG A 13 -28.71 -42.51 23.82
CA ARG A 13 -28.21 -41.60 22.76
C ARG A 13 -27.90 -40.17 23.24
N GLY A 14 -28.59 -39.69 24.29
CA GLY A 14 -28.32 -38.40 24.93
C GLY A 14 -27.03 -38.33 25.77
N GLU A 15 -26.61 -39.42 26.43
CA GLU A 15 -25.38 -39.46 27.25
C GLU A 15 -24.11 -39.49 26.41
N ASP A 16 -24.14 -40.18 25.26
CA ASP A 16 -23.01 -40.19 24.33
C ASP A 16 -22.85 -38.82 23.65
N ALA A 17 -23.97 -38.19 23.27
CA ALA A 17 -23.95 -36.81 22.77
C ALA A 17 -23.41 -35.83 23.82
N PHE A 18 -23.80 -35.99 25.09
CA PHE A 18 -23.30 -35.15 26.18
C PHE A 18 -21.79 -35.36 26.43
N ARG A 19 -21.28 -36.59 26.34
CA ARG A 19 -19.84 -36.88 26.44
C ARG A 19 -19.02 -36.26 25.31
N VAL A 20 -19.52 -36.34 24.08
CA VAL A 20 -18.88 -35.69 22.92
C VAL A 20 -18.88 -34.17 23.09
N LEU A 21 -20.02 -33.57 23.46
CA LEU A 21 -20.11 -32.13 23.70
C LEU A 21 -19.18 -31.67 24.82
N ARG A 22 -19.09 -32.41 25.93
CA ARG A 22 -18.21 -32.08 27.05
C ARG A 22 -16.72 -32.20 26.70
N THR A 23 -16.38 -33.14 25.83
CA THR A 23 -15.00 -33.31 25.33
C THR A 23 -14.62 -32.20 24.35
N ILE A 24 -15.55 -31.80 23.47
CA ILE A 24 -15.38 -30.65 22.58
C ILE A 24 -15.36 -29.33 23.38
N GLU A 25 -16.14 -29.21 24.45
CA GLU A 25 -16.10 -28.05 25.36
C GLU A 25 -14.74 -27.91 26.05
N GLY A 26 -14.11 -29.02 26.45
CA GLY A 26 -12.74 -29.01 26.95
C GLY A 26 -11.69 -28.60 25.91
N TRP A 27 -12.05 -28.60 24.62
CA TRP A 27 -11.23 -28.16 23.49
C TRP A 27 -11.60 -26.77 22.98
N ARG A 28 -12.46 -26.02 23.69
CA ARG A 28 -12.70 -24.62 23.31
C ARG A 28 -11.40 -23.84 23.49
N PRO A 29 -10.81 -23.30 22.41
CA PRO A 29 -9.68 -22.40 22.56
C PRO A 29 -10.15 -21.23 23.43
N VAL A 30 -9.32 -20.84 24.39
CA VAL A 30 -9.56 -19.61 25.14
C VAL A 30 -9.58 -18.48 24.12
N LEU A 31 -10.74 -17.84 23.97
CA LEU A 31 -10.85 -16.71 23.07
C LEU A 31 -9.98 -15.58 23.63
N PRO A 32 -9.19 -14.90 22.79
CA PRO A 32 -8.44 -13.74 23.22
C PRO A 32 -9.41 -12.66 23.75
N PRO A 33 -8.93 -11.77 24.65
CA PRO A 33 -9.74 -10.66 25.12
C PRO A 33 -10.17 -9.78 23.95
N VAL A 34 -11.42 -9.32 23.98
CA VAL A 34 -11.99 -8.43 22.96
C VAL A 34 -12.13 -7.03 23.53
N LEU A 35 -11.57 -6.05 22.82
CA LEU A 35 -11.59 -4.65 23.19
C LEU A 35 -12.24 -3.83 22.08
N MET A 36 -13.04 -2.86 22.48
CA MET A 36 -13.74 -1.96 21.56
C MET A 36 -13.23 -0.55 21.77
N VAL A 37 -12.84 0.09 20.67
CA VAL A 37 -12.44 1.50 20.60
C VAL A 37 -13.47 2.22 19.76
N ASP A 38 -14.33 2.99 20.43
CA ASP A 38 -15.39 3.74 19.76
C ASP A 38 -14.82 5.00 19.06
N GLY A 39 -15.63 5.66 18.23
CA GLY A 39 -15.21 6.89 17.52
C GLY A 39 -14.77 8.05 18.43
N VAL A 40 -15.22 8.09 19.69
CA VAL A 40 -14.77 9.07 20.71
C VAL A 40 -13.49 8.62 21.43
N ARG A 41 -12.85 7.54 20.95
CA ARG A 41 -11.65 6.93 21.51
C ARG A 41 -11.80 6.46 22.96
N SER A 42 -13.04 6.22 23.40
CA SER A 42 -13.32 5.44 24.60
C SER A 42 -12.96 3.99 24.36
N ILE A 43 -12.16 3.41 25.24
CA ILE A 43 -11.75 2.00 25.15
C ILE A 43 -12.48 1.24 26.26
N SER A 44 -13.31 0.28 25.85
CA SER A 44 -14.08 -0.56 26.76
C SER A 44 -13.85 -2.04 26.44
N GLY A 45 -13.82 -2.88 27.49
CA GLY A 45 -13.75 -4.33 27.34
C GLY A 45 -15.14 -4.94 27.19
N VAL A 46 -15.28 -5.94 26.31
CA VAL A 46 -16.55 -6.64 26.09
C VAL A 46 -16.49 -8.02 26.77
N GLY A 47 -17.22 -8.20 27.88
CA GLY A 47 -17.38 -9.49 28.58
C GLY A 47 -17.22 -9.43 30.11
N GLU A 48 -17.57 -10.53 30.80
CA GLU A 48 -17.34 -10.67 32.26
C GLU A 48 -15.82 -10.80 32.54
N GLY A 49 -15.26 -9.83 33.28
CA GLY A 49 -13.80 -9.72 33.54
C GLY A 49 -13.08 -8.68 32.69
N SER A 50 -13.81 -7.69 32.14
CA SER A 50 -13.29 -6.66 31.24
C SER A 50 -12.05 -5.93 31.78
N PHE A 51 -11.01 -5.88 30.95
CA PHE A 51 -9.90 -4.96 31.13
C PHE A 51 -10.39 -3.52 30.90
N ASP A 52 -10.57 -2.75 31.97
CA ASP A 52 -10.88 -1.31 31.87
C ASP A 52 -9.63 -0.55 31.41
N LEU A 53 -9.48 -0.35 30.11
CA LEU A 53 -8.50 0.55 29.51
C LEU A 53 -8.98 2.01 29.60
N ASN A 54 -9.25 2.48 30.81
CA ASN A 54 -9.39 3.92 31.06
C ASN A 54 -8.05 4.62 30.76
N GLY A 55 -8.07 5.87 30.29
CA GLY A 55 -6.86 6.62 29.91
C GLY A 55 -5.74 6.56 30.97
N THR A 56 -6.09 6.60 32.25
CA THR A 56 -5.13 6.49 33.37
C THR A 56 -4.46 5.11 33.47
N ASN A 57 -5.15 4.03 33.12
CA ASN A 57 -4.57 2.67 33.13
C ASN A 57 -3.60 2.46 31.97
N ILE A 58 -3.88 3.06 30.81
CA ILE A 58 -2.97 3.05 29.65
C ILE A 58 -1.65 3.73 30.03
N ILE A 59 -1.71 4.96 30.56
CA ILE A 59 -0.51 5.73 30.91
C ILE A 59 0.29 5.01 32.02
N ARG A 60 -0.37 4.39 33.01
CA ARG A 60 0.33 3.55 34.02
C ARG A 60 1.06 2.36 33.40
N ARG A 61 0.45 1.70 32.42
CA ARG A 61 1.05 0.54 31.77
C ARG A 61 2.22 0.98 30.88
N LEU A 62 2.09 2.10 30.16
CA LEU A 62 3.21 2.71 29.42
C LEU A 62 4.39 3.05 30.34
N GLN A 63 4.14 3.60 31.53
CA GLN A 63 5.19 3.88 32.50
C GLN A 63 5.99 2.63 32.89
N ARG A 64 5.30 1.49 33.06
CA ARG A 64 5.95 0.19 33.33
C ARG A 64 6.79 -0.28 32.14
N LEU A 65 6.31 -0.07 30.91
CA LEU A 65 7.08 -0.42 29.70
C LEU A 65 8.32 0.48 29.53
N GLN A 66 8.23 1.76 29.87
CA GLN A 66 9.36 2.70 29.84
C GLN A 66 10.44 2.31 30.86
N SER A 67 10.03 1.93 32.07
CA SER A 67 10.92 1.61 33.20
C SER A 67 10.64 0.22 33.78
N PRO A 68 10.94 -0.86 33.05
CA PRO A 68 10.63 -2.21 33.48
C PRO A 68 11.58 -2.72 34.54
N SER A 69 11.17 -3.82 35.19
CA SER A 69 12.01 -4.56 36.13
C SER A 69 13.16 -5.28 35.39
N THR A 70 14.19 -5.72 36.11
CA THR A 70 15.30 -6.49 35.52
C THR A 70 14.85 -7.78 34.82
N GLN A 71 13.68 -8.31 35.19
CA GLN A 71 13.13 -9.55 34.62
C GLN A 71 12.37 -9.31 33.31
N ASP A 72 11.94 -8.07 33.06
CA ASP A 72 11.06 -7.70 31.94
C ASP A 72 11.74 -6.68 31.00
N LEU A 73 13.07 -6.71 30.88
CA LEU A 73 13.82 -5.71 30.10
C LEU A 73 13.40 -5.63 28.62
N SER A 74 12.80 -6.68 28.06
CA SER A 74 12.21 -6.69 26.72
C SER A 74 11.06 -5.69 26.56
N ASP A 75 10.37 -5.31 27.65
CA ASP A 75 9.27 -4.34 27.62
C ASP A 75 9.73 -2.95 27.14
N ARG A 76 11.03 -2.64 27.27
CA ARG A 76 11.61 -1.41 26.72
C ARG A 76 11.55 -1.37 25.19
N GLU A 77 11.65 -2.51 24.53
CA GLU A 77 11.57 -2.57 23.07
C GLU A 77 10.15 -2.20 22.61
N ILE A 78 9.14 -2.66 23.34
CA ILE A 78 7.73 -2.32 23.12
C ILE A 78 7.52 -0.80 23.28
N PHE A 79 8.04 -0.19 24.35
CA PHE A 79 7.97 1.27 24.52
C PHE A 79 8.71 2.03 23.41
N ARG A 80 9.84 1.48 22.94
CA ARG A 80 10.63 2.08 21.86
C ARG A 80 9.89 2.07 20.54
N ALA A 81 9.10 1.04 20.25
CA ALA A 81 8.25 1.00 19.05
C ALA A 81 7.24 2.16 19.06
N LEU A 82 6.59 2.43 20.20
CA LEU A 82 5.71 3.58 20.35
C LEU A 82 6.46 4.91 20.18
N GLN A 83 7.66 5.05 20.75
CA GLN A 83 8.46 6.26 20.54
C GLN A 83 8.81 6.47 19.06
N ASN A 84 9.21 5.41 18.35
CA ASN A 84 9.51 5.49 16.92
C ASN A 84 8.26 5.85 16.10
N PHE A 85 7.08 5.37 16.51
CA PHE A 85 5.82 5.79 15.90
C PHE A 85 5.56 7.28 16.09
N VAL A 86 5.76 7.82 17.30
CA VAL A 86 5.59 9.25 17.57
C VAL A 86 6.55 10.10 16.74
N ARG A 87 7.82 9.68 16.61
CA ARG A 87 8.79 10.33 15.69
C ARG A 87 8.31 10.33 14.26
N ALA A 88 7.81 9.18 13.79
CA ALA A 88 7.26 9.07 12.44
C ALA A 88 6.02 9.96 12.27
N VAL A 89 5.13 10.07 13.26
CA VAL A 89 3.93 10.93 13.20
C VAL A 89 4.30 12.41 13.11
N LEU A 90 5.27 12.86 13.90
CA LEU A 90 5.74 14.24 13.97
C LEU A 90 6.80 14.59 12.91
N ASP A 91 7.27 13.60 12.14
CA ASP A 91 8.31 13.74 11.13
C ASP A 91 9.62 14.33 11.69
N ASP A 92 9.98 13.92 12.92
CA ASP A 92 11.15 14.43 13.64
C ASP A 92 11.79 13.33 14.50
N GLU A 93 12.99 12.91 14.10
CA GLU A 93 13.78 11.87 14.77
C GLU A 93 14.31 12.30 16.15
N SER A 94 14.38 13.61 16.43
CA SER A 94 14.85 14.14 17.70
C SER A 94 13.82 14.03 18.82
N VAL A 95 12.55 13.76 18.47
CA VAL A 95 11.46 13.65 19.44
C VAL A 95 11.70 12.48 20.39
N SER A 96 11.42 12.71 21.67
CA SER A 96 11.34 11.66 22.69
C SER A 96 10.04 11.75 23.46
N ILE A 97 9.55 10.61 23.92
CA ILE A 97 8.38 10.53 24.80
C ILE A 97 8.75 9.98 26.16
N ASP A 98 8.15 10.51 27.21
CA ASP A 98 8.28 10.03 28.57
C ASP A 98 6.96 10.15 29.34
N ILE A 99 6.78 9.25 30.30
CA ILE A 99 5.64 9.25 31.20
C ILE A 99 6.09 9.81 32.56
N PRO A 100 5.54 10.95 33.02
CA PRO A 100 5.88 11.54 34.30
C PRO A 100 5.46 10.63 35.47
N HIS A 101 6.05 10.87 36.64
CA HIS A 101 5.82 10.04 37.83
C HIS A 101 4.35 10.07 38.31
N ASP A 102 3.66 11.19 38.15
CA ASP A 102 2.25 11.36 38.52
C ASP A 102 1.27 10.73 37.52
N VAL A 103 1.77 10.25 36.38
CA VAL A 103 0.99 9.53 35.36
C VAL A 103 -0.16 10.40 34.83
N ALA A 104 0.04 11.72 34.80
CA ALA A 104 -0.99 12.68 34.38
C ALA A 104 -1.21 12.68 32.87
N THR A 105 -0.14 12.54 32.07
CA THR A 105 -0.16 12.65 30.61
C THR A 105 1.06 11.94 30.00
N ILE A 106 1.21 11.99 28.67
CA ILE A 106 2.44 11.64 27.95
C ILE A 106 3.18 12.96 27.65
N HIS A 107 4.42 13.07 28.09
CA HIS A 107 5.29 14.18 27.72
C HIS A 107 5.95 13.91 26.37
N VAL A 108 5.96 14.94 25.53
CA VAL A 108 6.68 14.97 24.26
C VAL A 108 7.77 16.03 24.37
N THR A 109 9.02 15.63 24.17
CA THR A 109 10.15 16.54 24.14
C THR A 109 10.64 16.71 22.70
N GLN A 110 10.66 17.96 22.21
CA GLN A 110 11.09 18.35 20.87
C GLN A 110 11.88 19.66 20.95
N GLY A 111 13.05 19.75 20.31
CA GLY A 111 13.83 21.00 20.28
C GLY A 111 14.23 21.55 21.65
N GLY A 112 14.34 20.70 22.68
CA GLY A 112 14.63 21.10 24.06
C GLY A 112 13.44 21.64 24.85
N GLN A 113 12.22 21.59 24.31
CA GLN A 113 10.98 21.91 25.01
C GLN A 113 10.18 20.64 25.27
N THR A 114 9.63 20.52 26.48
CA THR A 114 8.76 19.41 26.87
C THR A 114 7.33 19.91 27.05
N LEU A 115 6.39 19.30 26.35
CA LEU A 115 4.98 19.64 26.37
C LEU A 115 4.12 18.39 26.56
N PRO A 116 2.94 18.51 27.19
CA PRO A 116 1.93 17.45 27.19
C PRO A 116 1.47 17.11 25.76
N ILE A 117 1.18 15.83 25.49
CA ILE A 117 0.74 15.34 24.18
C ILE A 117 -0.53 16.04 23.67
N GLU A 118 -1.39 16.49 24.57
CA GLU A 118 -2.62 17.22 24.25
C GLU A 118 -2.33 18.54 23.52
N ASN A 119 -1.13 19.09 23.70
CA ASN A 119 -0.68 20.32 23.04
C ASN A 119 -0.09 20.09 21.64
N MET A 120 0.04 18.83 21.18
CA MET A 120 0.61 18.49 19.85
C MET A 120 -0.43 18.56 18.71
N GLY A 121 -1.67 18.97 19.02
CA GLY A 121 -2.79 18.97 18.09
C GLY A 121 -3.65 17.72 18.24
N THR A 122 -4.97 17.87 18.06
CA THR A 122 -5.96 16.83 18.36
C THR A 122 -5.73 15.53 17.58
N GLY A 123 -5.40 15.61 16.29
CA GLY A 123 -5.11 14.42 15.48
C GLY A 123 -3.85 13.66 15.92
N VAL A 124 -2.79 14.38 16.31
CA VAL A 124 -1.57 13.75 16.84
C VAL A 124 -1.84 13.12 18.20
N HIS A 125 -2.55 13.84 19.08
CA HIS A 125 -2.94 13.30 20.37
C HIS A 125 -3.75 12.01 20.21
N GLU A 126 -4.81 12.02 19.40
CA GLU A 126 -5.69 10.86 19.21
C GLU A 126 -4.96 9.65 18.60
N VAL A 127 -4.12 9.86 17.58
CA VAL A 127 -3.38 8.75 16.94
C VAL A 127 -2.38 8.12 17.90
N VAL A 128 -1.73 8.92 18.75
CA VAL A 128 -0.75 8.43 19.72
C VAL A 128 -1.44 7.68 20.86
N ILE A 129 -2.61 8.13 21.32
CA ILE A 129 -3.39 7.40 22.33
C ILE A 129 -3.85 6.03 21.80
N LEU A 130 -4.33 5.97 20.56
CA LEU A 130 -4.72 4.69 19.95
C LEU A 130 -3.53 3.75 19.80
N ALA A 131 -2.41 4.26 19.28
CA ALA A 131 -1.18 3.48 19.16
C ALA A 131 -0.69 3.00 20.53
N ALA A 132 -0.73 3.85 21.55
CA ALA A 132 -0.39 3.48 22.91
C ALA A 132 -1.30 2.37 23.45
N ALA A 133 -2.61 2.48 23.29
CA ALA A 133 -3.56 1.44 23.72
C ALA A 133 -3.30 0.09 23.03
N ALA A 134 -3.00 0.13 21.73
CA ALA A 134 -2.61 -1.03 20.94
C ALA A 134 -1.24 -1.60 21.36
N THR A 135 -0.34 -0.75 21.89
CA THR A 135 0.98 -1.15 22.39
C THR A 135 0.89 -1.88 23.74
N VAL A 136 0.09 -1.34 24.66
CA VAL A 136 -0.04 -1.90 26.02
C VAL A 136 -0.93 -3.14 26.07
N THR A 137 -1.72 -3.36 25.03
CA THR A 137 -2.55 -4.54 24.85
C THR A 137 -1.82 -5.52 23.94
N THR A 138 -1.68 -6.77 24.37
CA THR A 138 -1.02 -7.82 23.59
C THR A 138 -1.96 -9.02 23.42
N ASP A 139 -1.87 -9.67 22.26
CA ASP A 139 -2.59 -10.90 21.92
C ASP A 139 -4.11 -10.80 22.09
N ALA A 140 -4.67 -9.62 21.80
CA ALA A 140 -6.09 -9.31 21.90
C ALA A 140 -6.74 -9.14 20.52
N VAL A 141 -8.08 -9.16 20.50
CA VAL A 141 -8.87 -8.70 19.36
C VAL A 141 -9.33 -7.27 19.64
N MET A 142 -8.89 -6.33 18.80
CA MET A 142 -9.27 -4.92 18.89
C MET A 142 -10.23 -4.55 17.77
N CYS A 143 -11.45 -4.17 18.14
CA CYS A 143 -12.46 -3.60 17.26
C CYS A 143 -12.36 -2.07 17.32
N ILE A 144 -12.05 -1.42 16.21
CA ILE A 144 -11.85 0.03 16.13
C ILE A 144 -12.87 0.62 15.17
N GLU A 145 -13.65 1.57 15.67
CA GLU A 145 -14.61 2.35 14.87
C GLU A 145 -14.01 3.69 14.45
N GLU A 146 -14.19 4.03 13.17
CA GLU A 146 -13.83 5.31 12.53
C GLU A 146 -12.44 5.85 12.95
N PRO A 147 -11.35 5.07 12.75
CA PRO A 147 -10.03 5.55 13.13
C PRO A 147 -9.54 6.78 12.36
N GLU A 148 -10.22 7.19 11.30
CA GLU A 148 -9.95 8.39 10.51
C GLU A 148 -10.40 9.70 11.16
N LEU A 149 -11.26 9.68 12.18
CA LEU A 149 -11.76 10.92 12.81
C LEU A 149 -10.59 11.79 13.29
N HIS A 150 -10.63 13.07 12.92
CA HIS A 150 -9.58 14.07 13.18
C HIS A 150 -8.16 13.73 12.68
N LEU A 151 -7.99 12.67 11.88
CA LEU A 151 -6.68 12.25 11.38
C LEU A 151 -6.47 12.68 9.93
N HIS A 152 -5.33 13.34 9.68
CA HIS A 152 -4.86 13.54 8.32
C HIS A 152 -4.62 12.18 7.64
N PRO A 153 -4.97 12.01 6.35
CA PRO A 153 -4.77 10.76 5.59
C PRO A 153 -3.37 10.12 5.68
N VAL A 154 -2.31 10.91 5.83
CA VAL A 154 -0.94 10.40 6.06
C VAL A 154 -0.82 9.68 7.40
N LEU A 155 -1.43 10.22 8.46
CA LEU A 155 -1.41 9.64 9.81
C LEU A 155 -2.22 8.34 9.86
N GLN A 156 -3.34 8.28 9.13
CA GLN A 156 -4.14 7.06 9.00
C GLN A 156 -3.31 5.88 8.46
N ARG A 157 -2.52 6.10 7.40
CA ARG A 157 -1.61 5.09 6.84
C ARG A 157 -0.48 4.71 7.80
N LYS A 158 0.13 5.70 8.47
CA LYS A 158 1.18 5.45 9.48
C LYS A 158 0.63 4.59 10.62
N LEU A 159 -0.56 4.91 11.12
CA LEU A 159 -1.26 4.14 12.15
C LEU A 159 -1.51 2.70 11.68
N LEU A 160 -2.10 2.50 10.50
CA LEU A 160 -2.42 1.15 10.01
C LEU A 160 -1.17 0.27 9.90
N LYS A 161 -0.06 0.83 9.38
CA LYS A 161 1.23 0.13 9.32
C LYS A 161 1.77 -0.20 10.71
N TYR A 162 1.70 0.75 11.64
CA TYR A 162 2.13 0.55 13.01
C TYR A 162 1.36 -0.58 13.70
N LEU A 163 0.03 -0.55 13.62
CA LEU A 163 -0.83 -1.60 14.19
C LEU A 163 -0.47 -2.98 13.62
N ALA A 164 -0.23 -3.08 12.32
CA ALA A 164 0.05 -4.36 11.67
C ALA A 164 1.46 -4.91 11.89
N LEU A 165 2.47 -4.05 12.03
CA LEU A 165 3.88 -4.46 12.04
C LEU A 165 4.51 -4.44 13.44
N GLU A 166 4.02 -3.57 14.33
CA GLU A 166 4.67 -3.28 15.63
C GLU A 166 3.86 -3.79 16.83
N THR A 167 2.71 -4.44 16.60
CA THR A 167 1.86 -5.00 17.67
C THR A 167 1.44 -6.44 17.39
N SER A 168 1.00 -7.18 18.41
CA SER A 168 0.61 -8.59 18.28
C SER A 168 -0.91 -8.83 18.20
N ASN A 169 -1.72 -7.77 18.15
CA ASN A 169 -3.17 -7.87 18.20
C ASN A 169 -3.79 -8.18 16.83
N GLN A 170 -4.99 -8.75 16.85
CA GLN A 170 -5.85 -8.86 15.67
C GLN A 170 -6.81 -7.67 15.63
N TYR A 171 -6.90 -7.00 14.48
CA TYR A 171 -7.72 -5.80 14.32
C TYR A 171 -8.95 -6.03 13.43
N PHE A 172 -10.10 -5.52 13.88
CA PHE A 172 -11.28 -5.30 13.05
C PHE A 172 -11.54 -3.80 13.00
N ILE A 173 -11.42 -3.21 11.82
CA ILE A 173 -11.55 -1.77 11.64
C ILE A 173 -12.78 -1.48 10.78
N ALA A 174 -13.72 -0.72 11.34
CA ALA A 174 -14.81 -0.13 10.58
C ALA A 174 -14.40 1.30 10.18
N THR A 175 -14.45 1.61 8.88
CA THR A 175 -13.96 2.89 8.35
C THR A 175 -14.75 3.31 7.12
N HIS A 176 -14.95 4.62 7.00
CA HIS A 176 -15.40 5.35 5.82
C HIS A 176 -14.24 6.02 5.08
N SER A 177 -12.99 5.80 5.51
CA SER A 177 -11.81 6.35 4.87
C SER A 177 -11.23 5.41 3.82
N ALA A 178 -11.22 5.89 2.57
CA ALA A 178 -10.60 5.16 1.48
C ALA A 178 -9.06 5.09 1.61
N HIS A 179 -8.44 5.95 2.44
CA HIS A 179 -7.00 5.93 2.74
C HIS A 179 -6.56 4.76 3.63
N LEU A 180 -7.51 4.07 4.27
CA LEU A 180 -7.26 2.87 5.08
C LEU A 180 -7.46 1.56 4.28
N LEU A 181 -7.88 1.64 3.03
CA LEU A 181 -8.11 0.50 2.14
C LEU A 181 -6.79 -0.05 1.56
N ASP A 182 -5.87 -0.48 2.43
CA ASP A 182 -4.59 -1.07 2.05
C ASP A 182 -4.62 -2.61 2.10
N SER A 183 -4.75 -3.24 0.93
CA SER A 183 -4.77 -4.70 0.80
C SER A 183 -3.42 -5.38 1.08
N SER A 184 -2.33 -4.61 1.17
CA SER A 184 -1.02 -5.15 1.55
C SER A 184 -0.91 -5.37 3.06
N ILE A 185 -1.74 -4.68 3.84
CA ILE A 185 -1.74 -4.75 5.30
C ILE A 185 -2.83 -5.70 5.82
N GLY A 186 -4.00 -5.75 5.18
CA GLY A 186 -5.11 -6.57 5.66
C GLY A 186 -6.15 -6.92 4.59
N SER A 187 -7.13 -7.72 5.02
CA SER A 187 -8.28 -8.12 4.20
C SER A 187 -9.35 -7.05 4.24
N ILE A 188 -9.82 -6.61 3.07
CA ILE A 188 -10.84 -5.56 2.93
C ILE A 188 -12.18 -6.20 2.60
N PHE A 189 -13.22 -5.77 3.31
CA PHE A 189 -14.60 -6.19 3.06
C PHE A 189 -15.50 -4.96 2.91
N HIS A 190 -16.35 -4.97 1.89
CA HIS A 190 -17.36 -3.96 1.66
C HIS A 190 -18.69 -4.38 2.28
N ILE A 191 -19.34 -3.48 3.00
CA ILE A 191 -20.68 -3.70 3.56
C ILE A 191 -21.65 -2.74 2.86
N GLU A 192 -22.59 -3.29 2.11
CA GLU A 192 -23.63 -2.53 1.41
C GLU A 192 -25.01 -2.88 1.97
N ARG A 193 -25.91 -1.90 2.05
CA ARG A 193 -27.32 -2.14 2.38
C ARG A 193 -28.14 -2.27 1.09
N GLU A 194 -28.62 -3.48 0.80
CA GLU A 194 -29.55 -3.74 -0.30
C GLU A 194 -30.97 -3.96 0.27
N GLY A 195 -31.84 -2.96 0.14
CA GLY A 195 -33.18 -3.00 0.73
C GLY A 195 -33.15 -3.03 2.25
N ASN A 196 -33.61 -4.14 2.85
CA ASN A 196 -33.62 -4.36 4.30
C ASN A 196 -32.48 -5.28 4.79
N GLU A 197 -31.56 -5.70 3.92
CA GLU A 197 -30.47 -6.60 4.27
C GLU A 197 -29.10 -5.92 4.11
N SER A 198 -28.13 -6.32 4.93
CA SER A 198 -26.72 -5.92 4.79
C SER A 198 -25.93 -7.04 4.13
N LYS A 199 -25.26 -6.76 3.01
CA LYS A 199 -24.43 -7.72 2.29
C LYS A 199 -22.96 -7.40 2.49
N LEU A 200 -22.19 -8.43 2.83
CA LEU A 200 -20.74 -8.36 2.97
C LEU A 200 -20.10 -8.95 1.71
N ARG A 201 -19.16 -8.22 1.10
CA ARG A 201 -18.39 -8.67 -0.07
C ARG A 201 -16.89 -8.50 0.18
N PHE A 202 -16.10 -9.52 -0.12
CA PHE A 202 -14.64 -9.41 -0.05
C PHE A 202 -14.12 -8.62 -1.25
N ALA A 203 -13.24 -7.64 -1.00
CA ALA A 203 -12.72 -6.71 -2.01
C ALA A 203 -11.22 -6.92 -2.27
N GLY A 204 -10.86 -8.12 -2.74
CA GLY A 204 -9.47 -8.47 -3.04
C GLY A 204 -8.92 -7.93 -4.35
N SER A 205 -9.77 -7.53 -5.31
CA SER A 205 -9.34 -7.02 -6.61
C SER A 205 -9.17 -5.49 -6.62
N ALA A 206 -8.39 -4.97 -7.57
CA ALA A 206 -8.26 -3.52 -7.74
C ALA A 206 -9.60 -2.87 -8.14
N SER A 207 -10.36 -3.52 -9.03
CA SER A 207 -11.68 -3.04 -9.45
C SER A 207 -12.69 -2.99 -8.30
N ALA A 208 -12.73 -4.01 -7.43
CA ALA A 208 -13.61 -4.00 -6.26
C ALA A 208 -13.23 -2.92 -5.25
N ARG A 209 -11.94 -2.61 -5.08
CA ARG A 209 -11.51 -1.48 -4.24
C ARG A 209 -11.88 -0.15 -4.86
N SER A 210 -11.75 -0.02 -6.18
CA SER A 210 -12.16 1.18 -6.90
C SER A 210 -13.67 1.46 -6.76
N SER A 211 -14.51 0.42 -6.78
CA SER A 211 -15.95 0.60 -6.56
C SER A 211 -16.26 1.07 -5.14
N ILE A 212 -15.61 0.48 -4.12
CA ILE A 212 -15.75 0.95 -2.72
C ILE A 212 -15.40 2.43 -2.60
N CYS A 213 -14.31 2.85 -3.25
CA CYS A 213 -13.89 4.25 -3.22
C CYS A 213 -14.96 5.17 -3.81
N ALA A 214 -15.52 4.80 -4.96
CA ALA A 214 -16.63 5.54 -5.57
C ALA A 214 -17.88 5.57 -4.67
N ASP A 215 -18.21 4.45 -4.03
CA ASP A 215 -19.37 4.31 -3.14
C ASP A 215 -19.22 5.16 -1.86
N LEU A 216 -18.01 5.25 -1.32
CA LEU A 216 -17.65 6.15 -0.22
C LEU A 216 -17.59 7.63 -0.63
N GLY A 217 -17.85 7.94 -1.91
CA GLY A 217 -17.83 9.30 -2.45
C GLY A 217 -16.43 9.84 -2.74
N TYR A 218 -15.40 9.00 -2.67
CA TYR A 218 -14.05 9.38 -3.06
C TYR A 218 -13.93 9.39 -4.57
N ARG A 219 -13.39 10.49 -5.09
CA ARG A 219 -12.86 10.51 -6.44
C ARG A 219 -11.46 9.88 -6.42
N PRO A 220 -11.00 9.26 -7.52
CA PRO A 220 -9.62 8.76 -7.61
C PRO A 220 -8.56 9.82 -7.26
N SER A 221 -8.85 11.11 -7.45
CA SER A 221 -8.01 12.25 -7.02
C SER A 221 -7.82 12.35 -5.52
N ASP A 222 -8.84 11.95 -4.75
CA ASP A 222 -8.85 12.08 -3.30
C ASP A 222 -7.97 11.01 -2.66
N LEU A 223 -7.70 9.91 -3.38
CA LEU A 223 -6.85 8.78 -2.96
C LEU A 223 -5.38 8.93 -3.32
N VAL A 224 -5.09 9.71 -4.36
CA VAL A 224 -3.73 9.95 -4.81
C VAL A 224 -3.10 11.02 -3.91
N GLN A 225 -2.33 10.57 -2.92
CA GLN A 225 -1.59 11.44 -2.02
C GLN A 225 -0.19 11.83 -2.56
N ALA A 226 0.11 11.53 -3.82
CA ALA A 226 1.39 11.86 -4.42
C ALA A 226 1.27 13.07 -5.34
N ASN A 227 2.26 13.96 -5.26
CA ASN A 227 2.22 15.23 -6.00
C ASN A 227 2.25 15.03 -7.53
N ALA A 228 2.82 13.92 -8.01
CA ALA A 228 2.80 13.52 -9.42
C ALA A 228 2.32 12.07 -9.60
N VAL A 229 1.64 11.77 -10.70
CA VAL A 229 1.24 10.41 -11.08
C VAL A 229 1.86 10.00 -12.41
N ILE A 230 2.42 8.79 -12.43
CA ILE A 230 2.99 8.17 -13.63
C ILE A 230 2.10 6.97 -13.99
N TRP A 231 1.40 7.07 -15.09
CA TRP A 231 0.56 6.03 -15.66
C TRP A 231 1.38 5.14 -16.58
N VAL A 232 1.36 3.83 -16.33
CA VAL A 232 2.11 2.82 -17.10
C VAL A 232 1.20 1.66 -17.48
N GLU A 233 1.59 0.90 -18.51
CA GLU A 233 0.75 -0.18 -19.02
C GLU A 233 0.73 -1.39 -18.08
N GLY A 234 1.90 -1.76 -17.53
CA GLY A 234 2.01 -2.96 -16.72
C GLY A 234 3.06 -2.92 -15.59
N PRO A 235 3.08 -3.97 -14.75
CA PRO A 235 3.99 -4.04 -13.60
C PRO A 235 5.48 -4.10 -13.96
N SER A 236 5.85 -4.54 -15.17
CA SER A 236 7.23 -4.51 -15.67
C SER A 236 7.76 -3.09 -15.81
N ASP A 237 6.93 -2.19 -16.33
CA ASP A 237 7.31 -0.84 -16.70
C ASP A 237 7.61 -0.02 -15.45
N ARG A 238 6.83 -0.26 -14.39
CA ARG A 238 7.08 0.26 -13.03
C ARG A 238 8.49 -0.09 -12.54
N VAL A 239 8.95 -1.32 -12.76
CA VAL A 239 10.28 -1.77 -12.31
C VAL A 239 11.36 -0.99 -13.04
N TYR A 240 11.27 -0.84 -14.36
CA TYR A 240 12.22 -0.06 -15.16
C TYR A 240 12.21 1.42 -14.79
N LEU A 241 11.04 2.05 -14.73
CA LEU A 241 10.90 3.46 -14.38
C LEU A 241 11.46 3.78 -13.00
N LYS A 242 11.12 2.97 -12.00
CA LYS A 242 11.65 3.17 -10.65
C LYS A 242 13.18 3.08 -10.63
N HIS A 243 13.74 2.11 -11.34
CA HIS A 243 15.18 1.96 -11.43
C HIS A 243 15.85 3.14 -12.15
N TRP A 244 15.33 3.59 -13.28
CA TRP A 244 15.92 4.71 -14.02
C TRP A 244 15.80 6.06 -13.31
N ILE A 245 14.67 6.31 -12.63
CA ILE A 245 14.50 7.50 -11.78
C ILE A 245 15.54 7.48 -10.66
N GLU A 246 15.71 6.35 -9.97
CA GLU A 246 16.70 6.21 -8.89
C GLU A 246 18.14 6.35 -9.40
N GLN A 247 18.44 5.91 -10.62
CA GLN A 247 19.78 6.07 -11.21
C GLN A 247 20.15 7.54 -11.48
N LEU A 248 19.21 8.36 -11.95
CA LEU A 248 19.47 9.78 -12.28
C LEU A 248 19.23 10.74 -11.10
N ALA A 249 18.38 10.36 -10.15
CA ALA A 249 18.01 11.15 -8.98
C ALA A 249 18.05 10.27 -7.71
N PRO A 250 19.24 9.77 -7.32
CA PRO A 250 19.39 8.84 -6.22
C PRO A 250 18.94 9.45 -4.89
N ALA A 251 18.08 8.73 -4.18
CA ALA A 251 17.47 9.14 -2.91
C ALA A 251 16.73 10.49 -2.92
N GLU A 252 16.41 11.04 -4.10
CA GLU A 252 15.71 12.33 -4.21
C GLU A 252 14.19 12.17 -4.02
N PHE A 253 13.62 11.07 -4.48
CA PHE A 253 12.17 10.85 -4.47
C PHE A 253 11.77 9.57 -3.76
N VAL A 254 10.65 9.64 -3.06
CA VAL A 254 10.00 8.52 -2.39
C VAL A 254 8.67 8.25 -3.07
N GLU A 255 8.56 7.07 -3.67
CA GLU A 255 7.31 6.59 -4.26
C GLU A 255 6.19 6.47 -3.20
N GLY A 256 4.98 6.94 -3.53
CA GLY A 256 3.84 7.03 -2.61
C GLY A 256 3.78 8.31 -1.78
N THR A 257 4.79 9.19 -1.93
CA THR A 257 4.84 10.54 -1.36
C THR A 257 5.09 11.59 -2.44
N HIS A 258 6.21 11.49 -3.16
CA HIS A 258 6.60 12.49 -4.16
C HIS A 258 5.95 12.23 -5.52
N TYR A 259 5.84 10.95 -5.88
CA TYR A 259 5.16 10.49 -7.07
C TYR A 259 4.57 9.09 -6.83
N SER A 260 3.61 8.68 -7.66
CA SER A 260 3.05 7.33 -7.61
C SER A 260 2.95 6.73 -9.01
N ILE A 261 3.31 5.45 -9.17
CA ILE A 261 3.17 4.72 -10.44
C ILE A 261 1.89 3.90 -10.42
N MET A 262 0.98 4.19 -11.35
CA MET A 262 -0.33 3.56 -11.49
C MET A 262 -0.45 2.81 -12.82
N PHE A 263 -1.23 1.72 -12.81
CA PHE A 263 -1.49 0.91 -14.01
C PHE A 263 -2.81 1.30 -14.63
N TYR A 264 -2.82 1.59 -15.93
CA TYR A 264 -4.08 1.72 -16.66
C TYR A 264 -4.47 0.41 -17.36
N GLY A 265 -3.51 -0.48 -17.64
CA GLY A 265 -3.75 -1.71 -18.38
C GLY A 265 -4.08 -1.43 -19.85
N GLY A 266 -3.59 -2.26 -20.78
CA GLY A 266 -3.75 -2.02 -22.23
C GLY A 266 -5.20 -1.77 -22.70
N SER A 267 -6.20 -2.22 -21.92
CA SER A 267 -7.62 -1.93 -22.17
C SER A 267 -7.95 -0.44 -22.12
N LEU A 268 -7.41 0.34 -21.18
CA LEU A 268 -7.81 1.75 -21.01
C LEU A 268 -7.41 2.63 -22.19
N LEU A 269 -6.28 2.33 -22.86
CA LEU A 269 -5.88 3.01 -24.10
C LEU A 269 -6.58 2.42 -25.34
N SER A 270 -6.93 1.14 -25.34
CA SER A 270 -7.71 0.52 -26.44
C SER A 270 -9.20 0.89 -26.40
N SER A 271 -9.72 1.26 -25.24
CA SER A 271 -11.11 1.69 -25.02
C SER A 271 -11.34 3.15 -25.41
N LEU A 272 -10.31 3.96 -25.64
CA LEU A 272 -10.40 5.33 -26.16
C LEU A 272 -10.79 5.39 -27.66
N SER A 273 -11.78 4.60 -28.05
CA SER A 273 -12.43 4.61 -29.35
C SER A 273 -13.30 5.88 -29.48
N PRO A 274 -13.42 6.51 -30.66
CA PRO A 274 -14.04 7.83 -30.83
C PRO A 274 -15.56 7.89 -30.62
N LEU A 275 -16.20 6.82 -30.15
CA LEU A 275 -17.65 6.64 -30.23
C LEU A 275 -18.41 6.81 -28.92
N ASP A 276 -17.74 6.83 -27.76
CA ASP A 276 -18.42 6.95 -26.46
C ASP A 276 -18.02 8.25 -25.74
N ALA A 277 -18.96 9.20 -25.71
CA ALA A 277 -18.79 10.51 -25.08
C ALA A 277 -18.56 10.43 -23.56
N ASP A 278 -19.03 9.35 -22.93
CA ASP A 278 -18.94 9.10 -21.49
C ASP A 278 -17.49 8.76 -21.05
N GLU A 279 -16.67 8.19 -21.94
CA GLU A 279 -15.28 7.77 -21.63
C GLU A 279 -14.27 8.91 -21.88
N VAL A 280 -14.65 9.92 -22.66
CA VAL A 280 -13.92 11.19 -22.78
C VAL A 280 -13.94 11.94 -21.46
N GLU A 281 -15.05 11.88 -20.73
CA GLU A 281 -15.12 12.39 -19.36
C GLU A 281 -14.19 11.63 -18.42
N GLU A 282 -13.93 10.34 -18.62
CA GLU A 282 -13.06 9.55 -17.76
C GLU A 282 -11.58 9.95 -17.90
N PHE A 283 -11.06 10.12 -19.12
CA PHE A 283 -9.69 10.59 -19.35
C PHE A 283 -9.50 12.09 -19.01
N VAL A 284 -10.49 12.94 -19.33
CA VAL A 284 -10.50 14.35 -18.92
C VAL A 284 -10.62 14.47 -17.40
N SER A 285 -11.37 13.57 -16.76
CA SER A 285 -11.35 13.41 -15.31
C SER A 285 -9.94 13.07 -14.86
N LEU A 286 -9.27 12.03 -15.38
CA LEU A 286 -7.90 11.68 -14.96
C LEU A 286 -6.92 12.86 -14.98
N ARG A 287 -6.99 13.74 -15.99
CA ARG A 287 -6.20 14.98 -16.04
C ARG A 287 -6.63 16.04 -15.01
N ASN A 288 -7.93 16.23 -14.81
CA ASN A 288 -8.46 17.11 -13.75
C ASN A 288 -8.20 16.55 -12.34
N LEU A 289 -7.96 15.24 -12.22
CA LEU A 289 -7.70 14.53 -10.96
C LEU A 289 -6.25 14.67 -10.49
N ASN A 290 -5.27 14.89 -11.40
CA ASN A 290 -3.85 15.05 -11.07
C ASN A 290 -3.22 16.13 -11.93
N ARG A 291 -2.88 17.28 -11.32
CA ARG A 291 -2.25 18.40 -12.03
C ARG A 291 -0.97 17.96 -12.73
N TYR A 292 -0.11 17.20 -12.03
CA TYR A 292 1.15 16.71 -12.59
C TYR A 292 1.04 15.23 -12.98
N MET A 293 1.06 14.95 -14.27
CA MET A 293 0.81 13.64 -14.85
C MET A 293 1.85 13.26 -15.91
N VAL A 294 2.30 12.01 -15.84
CA VAL A 294 3.04 11.33 -16.90
C VAL A 294 2.20 10.16 -17.41
N VAL A 295 2.14 9.94 -18.71
CA VAL A 295 1.60 8.71 -19.30
C VAL A 295 2.68 8.07 -20.17
N LEU A 296 3.16 6.90 -19.77
CA LEU A 296 4.07 6.08 -20.57
C LEU A 296 3.24 5.18 -21.49
N ILE A 297 3.58 5.17 -22.78
CA ILE A 297 2.82 4.52 -23.84
C ILE A 297 3.80 3.72 -24.70
N ASP A 298 3.62 2.41 -24.79
CA ASP A 298 4.34 1.61 -25.78
C ASP A 298 3.95 2.08 -27.19
N SER A 299 4.93 2.27 -28.08
CA SER A 299 4.62 2.81 -29.40
C SER A 299 3.82 1.81 -30.26
N ASP A 300 4.08 0.51 -30.06
CA ASP A 300 3.62 -0.60 -30.90
C ASP A 300 3.89 -0.38 -32.41
N ARG A 301 4.86 0.47 -32.73
CA ARG A 301 5.22 0.77 -34.13
C ARG A 301 6.08 -0.36 -34.67
N ASP A 302 5.64 -0.95 -35.77
CA ASP A 302 6.35 -2.00 -36.50
C ASP A 302 7.34 -1.45 -37.54
N SER A 303 7.33 -0.13 -37.76
CA SER A 303 8.21 0.55 -38.72
C SER A 303 8.37 2.04 -38.37
N ALA A 304 9.37 2.69 -38.98
CA ALA A 304 9.64 4.12 -38.77
C ALA A 304 8.49 5.03 -39.26
N ASP A 305 7.77 4.59 -40.29
CA ASP A 305 6.66 5.33 -40.91
C ASP A 305 5.30 5.00 -40.27
N ALA A 306 5.23 4.00 -39.38
CA ALA A 306 4.01 3.65 -38.68
C ALA A 306 3.56 4.77 -37.74
N GLY A 307 2.34 5.26 -37.96
CA GLY A 307 1.69 6.22 -37.07
C GLY A 307 1.24 5.57 -35.77
N LEU A 308 1.09 6.39 -34.72
CA LEU A 308 0.39 5.94 -33.50
C LEU A 308 -1.10 5.75 -33.80
N SER A 309 -1.74 4.87 -33.04
CA SER A 309 -3.20 4.75 -33.09
C SER A 309 -3.88 6.08 -32.73
N ALA A 310 -5.14 6.26 -33.17
CA ALA A 310 -5.90 7.47 -32.91
C ALA A 310 -6.03 7.77 -31.40
N ALA A 311 -6.23 6.73 -30.58
CA ALA A 311 -6.28 6.81 -29.13
C ALA A 311 -4.97 7.35 -28.53
N LYS A 312 -3.82 6.74 -28.87
CA LYS A 312 -2.50 7.17 -28.38
C LYS A 312 -2.17 8.60 -28.82
N SER A 313 -2.44 8.93 -30.08
CA SER A 313 -2.21 10.28 -30.63
C SER A 313 -3.04 11.35 -29.92
N ARG A 314 -4.26 11.01 -29.48
CA ARG A 314 -5.12 11.91 -28.72
C ARG A 314 -4.58 12.18 -27.32
N VAL A 315 -4.22 11.12 -26.58
CA VAL A 315 -3.62 11.24 -25.24
C VAL A 315 -2.38 12.13 -25.27
N VAL A 316 -1.50 11.91 -26.25
CA VAL A 316 -0.31 12.75 -26.47
C VAL A 316 -0.70 14.21 -26.66
N ARG A 317 -1.61 14.51 -27.59
CA ARG A 317 -2.06 15.89 -27.88
C ARG A 317 -2.68 16.56 -26.65
N GLU A 318 -3.44 15.81 -25.86
CA GLU A 318 -4.05 16.35 -24.66
C GLU A 318 -2.98 16.74 -23.64
N LEU A 319 -2.04 15.84 -23.32
CA LEU A 319 -0.95 16.14 -22.37
C LEU A 319 -0.03 17.28 -22.85
N GLU A 320 0.23 17.35 -24.15
CA GLU A 320 0.97 18.46 -24.78
C GLU A 320 0.26 19.81 -24.66
N GLY A 321 -1.04 19.83 -24.38
CA GLY A 321 -1.81 21.06 -24.14
C GLY A 321 -1.46 21.78 -22.84
N ASP A 322 -0.79 21.11 -21.88
CA ASP A 322 -0.22 21.73 -20.68
C ASP A 322 1.15 21.12 -20.36
N PRO A 323 2.22 21.51 -21.07
CA PRO A 323 3.55 20.90 -20.93
C PRO A 323 4.22 21.22 -19.58
N LEU A 324 3.62 22.10 -18.77
CA LEU A 324 4.08 22.35 -17.40
C LEU A 324 3.66 21.24 -16.44
N ALA A 325 2.55 20.57 -16.74
CA ALA A 325 1.86 19.66 -15.84
C ALA A 325 1.62 18.28 -16.45
N GLY A 326 1.63 18.14 -17.78
CA GLY A 326 1.46 16.88 -18.50
C GLY A 326 2.71 16.48 -19.27
N LEU A 327 3.01 15.17 -19.26
CA LEU A 327 4.07 14.57 -20.08
C LEU A 327 3.58 13.25 -20.70
N ALA A 328 3.61 13.17 -22.03
CA ALA A 328 3.43 11.92 -22.74
C ALA A 328 4.81 11.32 -23.08
N TRP A 329 5.08 10.12 -22.58
CA TRP A 329 6.25 9.33 -22.97
C TRP A 329 5.81 8.20 -23.88
N VAL A 330 5.91 8.42 -25.19
CA VAL A 330 5.83 7.33 -26.17
C VAL A 330 7.19 6.68 -26.32
N THR A 331 7.28 5.36 -26.15
CA THR A 331 8.56 4.65 -26.27
C THR A 331 9.18 4.85 -27.65
N ALA A 332 10.50 4.99 -27.70
CA ALA A 332 11.21 5.16 -28.96
C ALA A 332 11.22 3.87 -29.79
N GLY A 333 11.24 2.70 -29.15
CA GLY A 333 11.11 1.40 -29.80
C GLY A 333 9.68 0.85 -29.78
N TYR A 334 9.52 -0.44 -30.10
CA TYR A 334 8.21 -1.11 -30.06
C TYR A 334 7.58 -1.05 -28.66
N THR A 335 8.34 -1.44 -27.63
CA THR A 335 7.96 -1.43 -26.21
C THR A 335 9.06 -0.86 -25.32
N ILE A 336 8.80 -0.69 -24.02
CA ILE A 336 9.78 -0.19 -23.04
C ILE A 336 11.05 -1.05 -22.96
N GLU A 337 10.97 -2.36 -23.23
CA GLU A 337 12.13 -3.26 -23.19
C GLU A 337 13.17 -2.94 -24.26
N ASN A 338 12.81 -2.20 -25.34
CA ASN A 338 13.76 -1.75 -26.35
C ASN A 338 14.79 -0.72 -25.82
N TYR A 339 14.58 -0.18 -24.61
CA TYR A 339 15.56 0.68 -23.93
C TYR A 339 16.62 -0.10 -23.15
N VAL A 340 16.51 -1.43 -23.04
CA VAL A 340 17.49 -2.26 -22.36
C VAL A 340 18.52 -2.74 -23.37
N ASP A 341 19.81 -2.69 -23.00
CA ASP A 341 20.88 -3.28 -23.79
C ASP A 341 20.58 -4.76 -24.12
N GLU A 342 20.83 -5.17 -25.35
CA GLU A 342 20.45 -6.51 -25.82
C GLU A 342 21.17 -7.62 -25.04
N ALA A 343 22.47 -7.46 -24.75
CA ALA A 343 23.21 -8.49 -24.03
C ALA A 343 22.64 -8.63 -22.60
N ARG A 344 22.33 -7.51 -21.96
CA ARG A 344 21.70 -7.50 -20.64
C ARG A 344 20.31 -8.11 -20.63
N LEU A 345 19.47 -7.75 -21.59
CA LEU A 345 18.11 -8.28 -21.69
C LEU A 345 18.15 -9.80 -21.91
N ASN A 346 19.08 -10.30 -22.74
CA ASN A 346 19.26 -11.73 -22.97
C ASN A 346 19.69 -12.48 -21.71
N SER A 347 20.63 -11.92 -20.93
CA SER A 347 21.02 -12.49 -19.63
C SER A 347 19.84 -12.54 -18.67
N ALA A 348 19.05 -11.46 -18.58
CA ALA A 348 17.87 -11.40 -17.73
C ALA A 348 16.77 -12.40 -18.15
N VAL A 349 16.62 -12.66 -19.45
CA VAL A 349 15.70 -13.70 -19.96
C VAL A 349 16.13 -15.09 -19.51
N VAL A 350 17.43 -15.41 -19.58
CA VAL A 350 17.97 -16.70 -19.12
C VAL A 350 17.79 -16.87 -17.61
N GLU A 351 18.01 -15.81 -16.84
CA GLU A 351 17.84 -15.83 -15.40
C GLU A 351 16.36 -16.03 -15.01
N ALA A 352 15.45 -15.28 -15.63
CA ALA A 352 14.02 -15.40 -15.38
C ALA A 352 13.44 -16.74 -15.89
N HIS A 353 14.05 -17.33 -16.91
CA HIS A 353 13.61 -18.59 -17.54
C HIS A 353 14.79 -19.54 -17.77
N PRO A 354 15.20 -20.33 -16.74
CA PRO A 354 16.33 -21.25 -16.86
C PRO A 354 16.20 -22.31 -17.96
N SER A 355 14.97 -22.57 -18.42
CA SER A 355 14.68 -23.47 -19.54
C SER A 355 15.31 -23.04 -20.87
N VAL A 356 15.71 -21.78 -21.02
CA VAL A 356 16.35 -21.23 -22.23
C VAL A 356 17.84 -20.89 -22.03
N SER A 357 18.46 -21.39 -20.97
CA SER A 357 19.88 -21.14 -20.64
C SER A 357 20.91 -21.54 -21.71
N GLY A 358 20.55 -22.43 -22.64
CA GLY A 358 21.37 -22.81 -23.80
C GLY A 358 20.93 -22.19 -25.13
N ALA A 359 19.94 -21.29 -25.13
CA ALA A 359 19.41 -20.70 -26.35
C ALA A 359 20.30 -19.55 -26.85
N SER A 360 20.47 -19.46 -28.18
CA SER A 360 21.00 -18.27 -28.83
C SER A 360 19.83 -17.41 -29.29
N PHE A 361 19.73 -16.19 -28.78
CA PHE A 361 18.68 -15.25 -29.19
C PHE A 361 19.09 -14.54 -30.48
N SER A 362 18.15 -14.34 -31.40
CA SER A 362 18.36 -13.51 -32.58
C SER A 362 18.43 -12.03 -32.18
N SER A 363 19.27 -11.25 -32.85
CA SER A 363 19.25 -9.79 -32.75
C SER A 363 17.88 -9.23 -33.13
N TYR A 364 17.52 -8.08 -32.56
CA TYR A 364 16.27 -7.40 -32.83
C TYR A 364 16.52 -5.92 -33.09
N GLY A 365 15.72 -5.34 -34.00
CA GLY A 365 15.72 -3.93 -34.30
C GLY A 365 14.88 -3.12 -33.34
N ARG A 366 14.91 -1.80 -33.52
CA ARG A 366 14.14 -0.83 -32.75
C ARG A 366 12.62 -1.07 -32.75
N TRP A 367 12.09 -1.58 -33.86
CA TRP A 367 10.65 -1.78 -34.09
C TRP A 367 10.20 -3.22 -33.84
N ASP A 368 11.12 -4.08 -33.41
CA ASP A 368 10.83 -5.46 -33.08
C ASP A 368 10.51 -5.58 -31.58
N ASN A 369 9.58 -6.48 -31.24
CA ASN A 369 9.30 -6.84 -29.86
C ASN A 369 10.46 -7.69 -29.28
N PRO A 370 11.24 -7.17 -28.31
CA PRO A 370 12.41 -7.87 -27.77
C PRO A 370 12.06 -9.18 -27.05
N LEU A 371 10.83 -9.29 -26.54
CA LEU A 371 10.32 -10.42 -25.77
C LEU A 371 9.33 -11.27 -26.57
N ALA A 372 9.33 -11.17 -27.91
CA ALA A 372 8.50 -12.00 -28.75
C ALA A 372 8.75 -13.50 -28.50
N ALA A 373 7.68 -14.29 -28.32
CA ALA A 373 7.77 -15.72 -28.02
C ALA A 373 8.63 -16.50 -29.03
N ALA A 374 8.56 -16.12 -30.32
CA ALA A 374 9.36 -16.71 -31.39
C ALA A 374 10.87 -16.45 -31.24
N ARG A 375 11.25 -15.33 -30.59
CA ARG A 375 12.64 -14.96 -30.33
C ARG A 375 13.16 -15.62 -29.06
N VAL A 376 12.45 -15.46 -27.95
CA VAL A 376 12.91 -15.95 -26.64
C VAL A 376 12.68 -17.45 -26.43
N GLY A 377 11.87 -18.11 -27.27
CA GLY A 377 11.57 -19.54 -27.13
C GLY A 377 10.64 -19.88 -25.97
N VAL A 378 10.03 -18.87 -25.34
CA VAL A 378 9.08 -19.01 -24.22
C VAL A 378 7.71 -18.52 -24.69
N LYS A 379 6.67 -19.35 -24.55
CA LYS A 379 5.30 -19.03 -25.02
C LYS A 379 4.73 -17.76 -24.38
N SER A 380 5.04 -17.53 -23.11
CA SER A 380 4.59 -16.36 -22.34
C SER A 380 5.68 -15.94 -21.36
N PRO A 381 6.68 -15.16 -21.80
CA PRO A 381 7.76 -14.73 -20.93
C PRO A 381 7.24 -13.81 -19.82
N SER A 382 7.66 -14.07 -18.58
CA SER A 382 7.32 -13.22 -17.44
C SER A 382 8.07 -11.89 -17.52
N LYS A 383 7.41 -10.86 -18.07
CA LYS A 383 7.98 -9.50 -18.19
C LYS A 383 8.48 -8.95 -16.86
N VAL A 384 7.76 -9.23 -15.76
CA VAL A 384 8.12 -8.74 -14.41
C VAL A 384 9.38 -9.41 -13.88
N ALA A 385 9.53 -10.74 -14.07
CA ALA A 385 10.73 -11.44 -13.63
C ALA A 385 11.96 -10.97 -14.42
N ILE A 386 11.80 -10.78 -15.73
CA ILE A 386 12.86 -10.25 -16.62
C ILE A 386 13.24 -8.83 -16.17
N ALA A 387 12.27 -7.95 -15.95
CA ALA A 387 12.54 -6.58 -15.51
C ALA A 387 13.31 -6.54 -14.17
N LYS A 388 12.98 -7.41 -13.21
CA LYS A 388 13.72 -7.52 -11.94
C LYS A 388 15.18 -7.94 -12.15
N ALA A 389 15.42 -8.96 -12.97
CA ALA A 389 16.78 -9.41 -13.29
C ALA A 389 17.60 -8.33 -14.02
N VAL A 390 16.97 -7.53 -14.89
CA VAL A 390 17.63 -6.40 -15.56
C VAL A 390 18.14 -5.35 -14.56
N VAL A 391 17.33 -5.01 -13.56
CA VAL A 391 17.61 -3.90 -12.62
C VAL A 391 18.53 -4.29 -11.45
N GLU A 392 18.76 -5.58 -11.21
CA GLU A 392 19.66 -6.07 -10.14
C GLU A 392 21.14 -5.76 -10.42
N VAL A 393 21.52 -5.64 -11.70
CA VAL A 393 22.86 -5.24 -12.09
C VAL A 393 22.90 -3.70 -12.16
N PRO A 394 23.76 -2.99 -11.40
CA PRO A 394 23.90 -1.54 -11.51
C PRO A 394 24.62 -1.13 -12.80
N GLY A 395 24.38 0.11 -13.26
CA GLY A 395 24.99 0.66 -14.48
C GLY A 395 24.19 0.31 -15.74
N GLY A 396 24.55 0.88 -16.88
CA GLY A 396 23.84 0.73 -18.16
C GLY A 396 23.95 2.00 -19.00
N ASP A 397 23.93 1.83 -20.32
CA ASP A 397 23.87 2.97 -21.24
C ASP A 397 22.46 3.58 -21.26
N TRP A 398 22.36 4.78 -21.81
CA TRP A 398 21.10 5.48 -22.03
C TRP A 398 20.75 5.48 -23.54
N PRO A 399 20.23 4.37 -24.08
CA PRO A 399 19.96 4.26 -25.51
C PRO A 399 18.78 5.12 -25.94
N LEU A 400 18.74 5.43 -27.24
CA LEU A 400 17.66 6.18 -27.88
C LEU A 400 17.44 7.54 -27.18
N ASP A 401 16.23 7.82 -26.72
CA ASP A 401 15.84 9.03 -25.98
C ASP A 401 15.65 8.77 -24.47
N LEU A 402 16.15 7.65 -23.93
CA LEU A 402 15.86 7.23 -22.55
C LEU A 402 16.25 8.29 -21.52
N GLN A 403 17.49 8.82 -21.60
CA GLN A 403 17.97 9.80 -20.64
C GLN A 403 17.12 11.08 -20.66
N GLU A 404 16.76 11.54 -21.85
CA GLU A 404 15.91 12.72 -22.05
C GLU A 404 14.53 12.49 -21.42
N LYS A 405 13.89 11.35 -21.70
CA LYS A 405 12.56 11.03 -21.17
C LYS A 405 12.55 10.89 -19.66
N VAL A 406 13.52 10.18 -19.07
CA VAL A 406 13.60 10.02 -17.61
C VAL A 406 13.92 11.37 -16.94
N THR A 407 14.77 12.20 -17.55
CA THR A 407 15.03 13.56 -17.06
C THR A 407 13.76 14.41 -17.07
N ALA A 408 12.96 14.36 -18.15
CA ALA A 408 11.68 15.07 -18.22
C ALA A 408 10.67 14.60 -17.15
N VAL A 409 10.64 13.30 -16.87
CA VAL A 409 9.84 12.73 -15.76
C VAL A 409 10.31 13.29 -14.42
N ILE A 410 11.61 13.28 -14.15
CA ILE A 410 12.20 13.82 -12.92
C ILE A 410 11.87 15.31 -12.77
N GLU A 411 12.01 16.11 -13.82
CA GLU A 411 11.68 17.54 -13.79
C GLU A 411 10.21 17.80 -13.51
N LEU A 412 9.30 16.96 -14.03
CA LEU A 412 7.89 17.04 -13.70
C LEU A 412 7.64 16.69 -12.23
N ILE A 413 8.29 15.65 -11.69
CA ILE A 413 8.21 15.30 -10.25
C ILE A 413 8.75 16.47 -9.39
N ARG A 414 9.91 17.05 -9.73
CA ARG A 414 10.45 18.23 -9.01
C ARG A 414 9.48 19.39 -9.02
N ARG A 415 8.87 19.71 -10.17
CA ARG A 415 7.86 20.77 -10.29
C ARG A 415 6.65 20.48 -9.41
N ALA A 416 6.16 19.24 -9.43
CA ALA A 416 5.04 18.82 -8.60
C ALA A 416 5.30 19.04 -7.10
N ASN A 417 6.52 18.77 -6.65
CA ASN A 417 6.92 18.84 -5.25
C ASN A 417 7.46 20.21 -4.81
N SER A 418 7.75 21.13 -5.75
CA SER A 418 8.22 22.50 -5.45
C SER A 418 7.08 23.51 -5.32
N SER A 419 5.86 23.16 -5.75
CA SER A 419 4.64 23.96 -5.56
C SER A 419 4.11 24.01 -4.11
N ILE A 420 4.86 23.49 -3.13
CA ILE A 420 4.51 23.43 -1.69
C ILE A 420 5.43 24.36 -0.88
N LEU A 421 5.52 25.63 -1.28
CA LEU A 421 6.09 26.71 -0.47
C LEU A 421 5.05 27.79 -0.22
#